data_AF-A0A399WFB1-F1
#
_entry.id   AF-A0A399WFB1-F1
#
_cell.length_a   1.000
_cell.length_b   1.000
_cell.length_c   1.000
_cell.angle_alpha   90.00
_cell.angle_beta   90.00
_cell.angle_gamma   90.00
#
_symmetry.space_group_name_H-M   'P 1'
#
loop_
_entity.id
_entity.type
_entity.pdbx_description
1 polymer ?
#
loop_
_entity_poly.entity_id
_entity_poly.type
_entity_poly.pdbx_seq_one_letter_code
_entity_poly.pdbx_strand_id
1 'polypeptide(L)'
;MLSMSNNKDENSFPVLSWNSNEWDVSLKKLYEYVVRETRKAITWYDEKRRSKRVWGYSLRMSAIIVTGVSGVIPVLSQIFLTERLNPLWATIAIAVAAILIALDRFAGLTSGWVRYMITQMELDRLLETFCFDWEKNRLAYSGSVSTPEQAKEALLLCKEFILKIREMVKNETQMWASEFQTALKEIEKASGATNQSRNQ
;
A
#
# COMPACT_ATOMS: atom_id res chain seq x y z
N MET A 1 3.60 9.12 -3.05
CA MET A 1 4.10 9.77 -4.28
C MET A 1 5.20 8.87 -4.82
N LEU A 2 4.93 8.20 -5.94
CA LEU A 2 5.83 7.23 -6.57
C LEU A 2 7.25 7.82 -6.60
N SER A 3 8.21 7.17 -5.95
CA SER A 3 9.63 7.42 -6.19
C SER A 3 9.91 6.90 -7.59
N MET A 4 9.49 7.67 -8.59
CA MET A 4 9.92 7.52 -9.96
C MET A 4 11.41 7.81 -9.96
N SER A 5 12.19 6.74 -9.82
CA SER A 5 13.60 6.72 -10.17
C SER A 5 13.77 7.43 -11.50
N ASN A 6 14.73 8.34 -11.52
CA ASN A 6 15.02 9.34 -12.55
C ASN A 6 15.62 8.69 -13.81
N ASN A 7 14.90 7.77 -14.45
CA ASN A 7 15.25 7.18 -15.73
C ASN A 7 14.05 7.32 -16.68
N LYS A 8 13.89 8.51 -17.27
CA LYS A 8 12.74 8.86 -18.13
C LYS A 8 12.64 7.98 -19.38
N ASP A 9 13.75 7.38 -19.81
CA ASP A 9 13.81 6.59 -21.05
C ASP A 9 13.33 5.15 -20.83
N GLU A 10 13.50 4.58 -19.63
CA GLU A 10 13.17 3.18 -19.29
C GLU A 10 11.64 2.94 -19.07
N ASN A 11 10.90 4.01 -18.80
CA ASN A 11 9.46 3.99 -18.53
C ASN A 11 8.62 4.54 -19.70
N SER A 12 9.25 4.83 -20.84
CA SER A 12 8.55 5.42 -21.98
C SER A 12 7.66 4.39 -22.68
N PHE A 13 6.52 4.86 -23.20
CA PHE A 13 5.64 4.04 -24.03
C PHE A 13 6.43 3.59 -25.28
N PRO A 14 6.35 2.31 -25.67
CA PRO A 14 7.19 1.79 -26.75
C PRO A 14 6.85 2.47 -28.09
N VAL A 15 7.88 2.67 -28.91
CA VAL A 15 7.68 3.09 -30.31
C VAL A 15 7.14 1.90 -31.09
N LEU A 16 5.95 2.08 -31.67
CA LEU A 16 5.20 1.05 -32.40
C LEU A 16 5.25 1.34 -33.91
N SER A 17 5.49 0.31 -34.70
CA SER A 17 5.38 0.32 -36.16
C SER A 17 4.22 -0.57 -36.60
N TRP A 18 3.30 0.00 -37.39
CA TRP A 18 2.09 -0.69 -37.85
C TRP A 18 2.15 -1.10 -39.33
N ASN A 19 3.36 -1.28 -39.85
CA ASN A 19 3.56 -1.82 -41.19
C ASN A 19 3.05 -3.26 -41.23
N SER A 20 2.48 -3.68 -42.37
CA SER A 20 1.75 -4.96 -42.50
C SER A 20 2.53 -6.22 -42.10
N ASN A 21 3.87 -6.15 -42.06
CA ASN A 21 4.74 -7.27 -41.69
C ASN A 21 5.32 -7.16 -40.26
N GLU A 22 4.96 -6.11 -39.50
CA GLU A 22 5.58 -5.80 -38.19
C GLU A 22 4.58 -5.73 -37.02
N TRP A 23 3.31 -6.05 -37.24
CA TRP A 23 2.27 -5.97 -36.20
C TRP A 23 2.61 -6.81 -34.97
N ASP A 24 3.08 -8.05 -35.17
CA ASP A 24 3.44 -8.95 -34.07
C ASP A 24 4.61 -8.40 -33.23
N VAL A 25 5.54 -7.68 -33.86
CA VAL A 25 6.67 -7.04 -33.16
C VAL A 25 6.18 -5.89 -32.28
N SER A 26 5.29 -5.05 -32.81
CA SER A 26 4.69 -3.93 -32.07
C SER A 26 3.80 -4.42 -30.93
N LEU A 27 3.00 -5.44 -31.16
CA LEU A 27 2.16 -6.08 -30.14
C LEU A 27 3.01 -6.71 -29.03
N LYS A 28 4.10 -7.39 -29.38
CA LYS A 28 5.05 -7.93 -28.40
C LYS A 28 5.68 -6.83 -27.55
N LYS A 29 6.14 -5.73 -28.15
CA LYS A 29 6.67 -4.56 -27.42
C LYS A 29 5.64 -3.99 -26.45
N LEU A 30 4.38 -3.92 -26.86
CA LEU A 30 3.29 -3.42 -26.02
C LEU A 30 3.03 -4.35 -24.83
N TYR A 31 2.96 -5.67 -25.08
CA TYR A 31 2.87 -6.68 -24.03
C TYR A 31 4.01 -6.56 -23.02
N GLU A 32 5.26 -6.51 -23.48
CA GLU A 32 6.45 -6.40 -22.62
C GLU A 32 6.44 -5.10 -21.80
N TYR A 33 6.02 -3.99 -22.39
CA TYR A 33 5.83 -2.73 -21.68
C TYR A 33 4.80 -2.87 -20.57
N VAL A 34 3.62 -3.39 -20.89
CA VAL A 34 2.51 -3.55 -19.93
C VAL A 34 2.89 -4.48 -18.77
N VAL A 35 3.49 -5.64 -19.06
CA VAL A 35 3.96 -6.59 -18.04
C VAL A 35 5.02 -5.95 -17.16
N ARG A 36 5.98 -5.23 -17.75
CA ARG A 36 7.05 -4.56 -17.00
C ARG A 36 6.49 -3.50 -16.07
N GLU A 37 5.60 -2.63 -16.54
CA GLU A 37 5.01 -1.56 -15.73
C GLU A 37 4.18 -2.13 -14.57
N THR A 38 3.40 -3.18 -14.81
CA THR A 38 2.65 -3.83 -13.72
C THR A 38 3.58 -4.52 -12.72
N ARG A 39 4.64 -5.20 -13.19
CA ARG A 39 5.61 -5.85 -12.29
C ARG A 39 6.36 -4.83 -11.43
N LYS A 40 6.72 -3.66 -11.99
CA LYS A 40 7.28 -2.54 -11.21
C LYS A 40 6.33 -2.09 -10.10
N ALA A 41 5.03 -1.97 -10.39
CA ALA A 41 4.03 -1.64 -9.37
C ALA A 41 3.97 -2.71 -8.27
N ILE A 42 3.90 -3.99 -8.64
CA ILE A 42 3.91 -5.12 -7.70
C ILE A 42 5.15 -5.08 -6.79
N THR A 43 6.35 -4.95 -7.37
CA THR A 43 7.61 -4.90 -6.62
C THR A 43 7.64 -3.69 -5.68
N TRP A 44 7.17 -2.53 -6.12
CA TRP A 44 7.08 -1.34 -5.27
C TRP A 44 6.18 -1.58 -4.04
N TYR A 45 5.02 -2.23 -4.22
CA TYR A 45 4.14 -2.58 -3.10
C TYR A 45 4.77 -3.63 -2.17
N ASP A 46 5.47 -4.64 -2.70
CA ASP A 46 6.19 -5.64 -1.88
C ASP A 46 7.30 -5.00 -1.04
N GLU A 47 8.10 -4.12 -1.62
CA GLU A 47 9.18 -3.44 -0.90
C GLU A 47 8.63 -2.51 0.19
N LYS A 48 7.58 -1.73 -0.13
CA LYS A 48 7.02 -0.78 0.82
C LYS A 48 6.26 -1.47 1.96
N ARG A 49 5.59 -2.60 1.73
CA ARG A 49 4.87 -3.31 2.81
C ARG A 49 5.81 -3.84 3.88
N ARG A 50 7.04 -4.25 3.53
CA ARG A 50 8.01 -4.83 4.49
C ARG A 50 8.41 -3.84 5.58
N SER A 51 8.76 -2.61 5.19
CA SER A 51 9.12 -1.56 6.14
C SER A 51 7.92 -1.20 7.04
N LYS A 52 6.72 -1.02 6.45
CA LYS A 52 5.49 -0.72 7.19
C LYS A 52 5.14 -1.80 8.21
N ARG A 53 5.34 -3.08 7.86
CA ARG A 53 5.14 -4.22 8.76
C ARG A 53 6.01 -4.08 10.01
N VAL A 54 7.32 -3.93 9.84
CA VAL A 54 8.27 -3.88 10.96
C VAL A 54 7.92 -2.72 11.91
N TRP A 55 7.73 -1.53 11.36
CA TRP A 55 7.39 -0.35 12.17
C TRP A 55 6.05 -0.46 12.89
N GLY A 56 5.00 -0.96 12.22
CA GLY A 56 3.68 -1.15 12.84
C GLY A 56 3.69 -2.18 13.97
N TYR A 57 4.36 -3.32 13.77
CA TYR A 57 4.51 -4.34 14.82
C TYR A 57 5.33 -3.83 16.00
N SER A 58 6.45 -3.14 15.76
CA SER A 58 7.27 -2.57 16.84
C SER A 58 6.49 -1.56 17.68
N LEU A 59 5.71 -0.68 17.05
CA LEU A 59 4.88 0.28 17.78
C LEU A 59 3.80 -0.40 18.62
N ARG A 60 3.09 -1.38 18.05
CA ARG A 60 2.04 -2.13 18.78
C ARG A 60 2.60 -2.91 19.96
N MET A 61 3.72 -3.60 19.78
CA MET A 61 4.38 -4.32 20.87
C MET A 61 4.84 -3.36 21.97
N SER A 62 5.37 -2.20 21.60
CA SER A 62 5.77 -1.17 22.56
C SER A 62 4.57 -0.64 23.35
N ALA A 63 3.44 -0.37 22.68
CA ALA A 63 2.22 0.08 23.35
C ALA A 63 1.66 -0.96 24.33
N ILE A 64 1.66 -2.25 23.95
CA ILE A 64 1.21 -3.35 24.81
C ILE A 64 2.11 -3.47 26.06
N ILE A 65 3.43 -3.44 25.88
CA ILE A 65 4.39 -3.54 26.99
C ILE A 65 4.21 -2.36 27.94
N VAL A 66 4.16 -1.13 27.42
CA VAL A 66 4.01 0.08 28.24
C VAL A 66 2.68 0.07 29.00
N THR A 67 1.59 -0.37 28.35
CA THR A 67 0.28 -0.54 28.99
C THR A 67 0.34 -1.58 30.11
N GLY A 68 1.00 -2.72 29.88
CA GLY A 68 1.21 -3.76 30.88
C GLY A 68 2.01 -3.26 32.08
N VAL A 69 3.13 -2.58 31.84
CA VAL A 69 3.96 -1.97 32.90
C VAL A 69 3.16 -0.97 33.73
N SER A 70 2.32 -0.15 33.09
CA SER A 70 1.44 0.78 33.82
C SER A 70 0.50 0.06 34.78
N GLY A 71 -0.05 -1.09 34.40
CA GLY A 71 -0.96 -1.84 35.28
C GLY A 71 -0.25 -2.51 36.45
N VAL A 72 1.04 -2.82 36.30
CA VAL A 72 1.85 -3.53 37.29
C VAL A 72 2.44 -2.60 38.35
N ILE A 73 2.79 -1.34 38.01
CA ILE A 73 3.40 -0.37 38.94
C ILE A 73 2.58 -0.19 40.24
N PRO A 74 1.26 0.05 40.22
CA PRO A 74 0.47 0.24 41.44
C PRO A 74 0.35 -1.04 42.28
N VAL A 75 0.37 -2.21 41.64
CA VAL A 75 0.30 -3.51 42.32
C VAL A 75 1.61 -3.79 43.06
N LEU A 76 2.75 -3.51 42.42
CA LEU A 76 4.07 -3.67 43.05
C LEU A 76 4.27 -2.71 44.23
N SER A 77 3.83 -1.45 44.12
CA SER A 77 3.94 -0.50 45.24
C SER A 77 3.15 -0.98 46.46
N GLN A 78 1.98 -1.60 46.26
CA GLN A 78 1.16 -2.17 47.33
C GLN A 78 1.78 -3.44 47.93
N ILE A 79 2.29 -4.36 47.10
CA ILE A 79 2.90 -5.62 47.57
C ILE A 79 4.19 -5.37 48.36
N PHE A 80 5.05 -4.47 47.86
CA PHE A 80 6.35 -4.21 48.46
C PHE A 80 6.35 -3.08 49.50
N LEU A 81 5.17 -2.49 49.80
CA LEU A 81 5.01 -1.38 50.75
C LEU A 81 6.05 -0.27 50.57
N THR A 82 6.40 0.03 49.32
CA THR A 82 7.48 0.97 49.00
C THR A 82 6.92 2.24 48.38
N GLU A 83 7.22 3.39 48.99
CA GLU A 83 6.88 4.70 48.42
C GLU A 83 7.84 5.12 47.29
N ARG A 84 8.88 4.31 47.01
CA ARG A 84 9.85 4.60 45.94
C ARG A 84 9.21 4.52 44.54
N LEU A 85 8.11 3.78 44.39
CA LEU A 85 7.37 3.68 43.15
C LEU A 85 6.21 4.69 43.17
N ASN A 86 6.50 5.92 42.74
CA ASN A 86 5.50 6.98 42.66
C ASN A 86 4.41 6.59 41.61
N PRO A 87 3.12 6.57 41.98
CA PRO A 87 2.01 6.28 41.06
C PRO A 87 1.97 7.14 39.80
N LEU A 88 2.57 8.34 39.83
CA LEU A 88 2.72 9.22 38.67
C LEU A 88 3.42 8.54 37.48
N TRP A 89 4.31 7.58 37.72
CA TRP A 89 4.96 6.81 36.66
C TRP A 89 3.99 5.95 35.86
N ALA A 90 2.92 5.44 36.50
CA ALA A 90 1.85 4.72 35.80
C ALA A 90 1.09 5.67 34.86
N THR A 91 0.79 6.90 35.31
CA THR A 91 0.15 7.92 34.47
C THR A 91 1.01 8.30 33.26
N ILE A 92 2.32 8.47 33.44
CA ILE A 92 3.27 8.72 32.35
C ILE A 92 3.28 7.54 31.37
N ALA A 93 3.32 6.29 31.88
CA ALA A 93 3.29 5.10 31.04
C ALA A 93 2.01 5.04 30.18
N ILE A 94 0.83 5.30 30.75
CA ILE A 94 -0.44 5.36 29.99
C ILE A 94 -0.37 6.44 28.90
N ALA A 95 0.14 7.63 29.24
CA ALA A 95 0.28 8.71 28.27
C ALA A 95 1.20 8.33 27.10
N VAL A 96 2.32 7.66 27.39
CA VAL A 96 3.25 7.15 26.36
C VAL A 96 2.58 6.08 25.49
N ALA A 97 1.85 5.14 26.10
CA ALA A 97 1.11 4.13 25.34
C ALA A 97 0.07 4.76 24.40
N ALA A 98 -0.66 5.78 24.88
CA ALA A 98 -1.63 6.51 24.07
C ALA A 98 -0.95 7.25 22.89
N ILE A 99 0.21 7.88 23.12
CA ILE A 99 1.00 8.53 22.06
C ILE A 99 1.46 7.49 21.02
N LEU A 100 1.96 6.34 21.45
CA LEU A 100 2.37 5.27 20.54
C LEU A 100 1.19 4.81 19.67
N ILE A 101 0.03 4.57 20.26
CA ILE A 101 -1.17 4.16 19.50
C ILE A 101 -1.60 5.26 18.51
N ALA A 102 -1.57 6.53 18.93
CA ALA A 102 -1.89 7.65 18.06
C ALA A 102 -0.91 7.79 16.88
N LEU A 103 0.39 7.55 17.12
CA LEU A 103 1.43 7.55 16.08
C LEU A 103 1.24 6.40 15.08
N ASP A 104 0.93 5.17 15.53
CA ASP A 104 0.63 4.04 14.63
C ASP A 104 -0.55 4.37 13.71
N ARG A 105 -1.60 4.97 14.28
CA ARG A 105 -2.82 5.34 13.57
C ARG A 105 -2.59 6.49 12.59
N PHE A 106 -1.90 7.55 13.02
CA PHE A 106 -1.57 8.70 12.19
C PHE A 106 -0.66 8.32 11.02
N ALA A 107 0.38 7.53 11.28
CA ALA A 107 1.31 7.08 10.25
C ALA A 107 0.73 5.96 9.36
N GLY A 108 -0.43 5.40 9.74
CA GLY A 108 -1.12 4.32 9.05
C GLY A 108 -0.22 3.10 8.84
N LEU A 109 0.66 2.81 9.80
CA LEU A 109 1.70 1.79 9.63
C LEU A 109 1.06 0.41 9.54
N THR A 110 0.16 0.11 10.48
CA THR A 110 -0.50 -1.19 10.47
C THR A 110 -1.57 -1.32 9.39
N SER A 111 -2.43 -0.32 9.16
CA SER A 111 -3.42 -0.38 8.07
C SER A 111 -2.76 -0.38 6.70
N GLY A 112 -1.66 0.35 6.54
CA GLY A 112 -0.88 0.43 5.30
C GLY A 112 -0.26 -0.91 4.90
N TRP A 113 0.24 -1.72 5.85
CA TRP A 113 0.75 -3.06 5.53
C TRP A 113 -0.32 -3.95 4.91
N VAL A 114 -1.50 -4.04 5.54
CA VAL A 114 -2.62 -4.88 5.05
C VAL A 114 -3.03 -4.41 3.66
N ARG A 115 -3.20 -3.10 3.49
CA ARG A 115 -3.67 -2.53 2.23
C ARG A 115 -2.69 -2.79 1.10
N TYR A 116 -1.40 -2.59 1.35
CA TYR A 116 -0.36 -2.84 0.34
C TYR A 116 -0.26 -4.33 -0.01
N MET A 117 -0.44 -5.22 0.97
CA MET A 117 -0.53 -6.67 0.73
C MET A 117 -1.72 -7.01 -0.19
N ILE A 118 -2.92 -6.50 0.11
CA ILE A 118 -4.13 -6.76 -0.70
C ILE A 118 -3.96 -6.21 -2.12
N THR A 119 -3.49 -4.96 -2.25
CA THR A 119 -3.25 -4.36 -3.56
C THR A 119 -2.22 -5.14 -4.35
N GLN A 120 -1.11 -5.58 -3.73
CA GLN A 120 -0.12 -6.41 -4.40
C GLN A 120 -0.72 -7.74 -4.90
N MET A 121 -1.43 -8.48 -4.04
CA MET A 121 -2.05 -9.76 -4.41
C MET A 121 -3.01 -9.61 -5.58
N GLU A 122 -3.78 -8.52 -5.59
CA GLU A 122 -4.72 -8.26 -6.67
C GLU A 122 -4.01 -7.83 -7.97
N LEU A 123 -2.92 -7.06 -7.89
CA LEU A 123 -2.08 -6.74 -9.05
C LEU A 123 -1.44 -8.00 -9.64
N ASP A 124 -0.94 -8.92 -8.81
CA ASP A 124 -0.40 -10.22 -9.22
C ASP A 124 -1.48 -11.04 -9.95
N ARG A 125 -2.67 -11.17 -9.35
CA ARG A 125 -3.81 -11.88 -9.94
C ARG A 125 -4.23 -11.29 -11.30
N LEU A 126 -4.29 -9.96 -11.39
CA LEU A 126 -4.61 -9.27 -12.63
C LEU A 126 -3.55 -9.51 -13.70
N LEU A 127 -2.27 -9.47 -13.35
CA LEU A 127 -1.17 -9.72 -14.28
C LEU A 127 -1.22 -11.15 -14.82
N GLU A 128 -1.45 -12.14 -13.96
CA GLU A 128 -1.62 -13.53 -14.39
C GLU A 128 -2.80 -13.69 -15.35
N THR A 129 -3.95 -13.10 -15.00
CA THR A 129 -5.16 -13.11 -15.85
C THR A 129 -4.86 -12.51 -17.23
N PHE A 130 -4.19 -11.36 -17.27
CA PHE A 130 -3.79 -10.71 -18.52
C PHE A 130 -2.85 -11.58 -19.36
N CYS A 131 -1.87 -12.24 -18.75
CA CYS A 131 -0.97 -13.15 -19.46
C CYS A 131 -1.73 -14.34 -20.07
N PHE A 132 -2.69 -14.92 -19.35
CA PHE A 132 -3.53 -15.99 -19.88
C PHE A 132 -4.44 -15.50 -21.01
N ASP A 133 -5.08 -14.34 -20.86
CA ASP A 133 -5.92 -13.74 -21.90
C ASP A 133 -5.12 -13.38 -23.16
N TRP A 134 -3.88 -12.91 -22.98
CA TRP A 134 -2.95 -12.63 -24.06
C TRP A 134 -2.61 -13.90 -24.85
N GLU A 135 -2.22 -14.99 -24.17
CA GLU A 135 -1.91 -16.26 -24.84
C GLU A 135 -3.15 -16.91 -25.45
N LYS A 136 -4.33 -16.77 -24.83
CA LYS A 136 -5.60 -17.19 -25.41
C LYS A 136 -5.88 -16.47 -26.73
N ASN A 137 -5.66 -15.15 -26.78
CA ASN A 137 -5.80 -14.38 -28.01
C ASN A 137 -4.76 -14.81 -29.05
N ARG A 138 -3.51 -15.04 -28.65
CA ARG A 138 -2.45 -15.54 -29.56
C ARG A 138 -2.72 -16.92 -30.13
N LEU A 139 -3.34 -17.81 -29.36
CA LEU A 139 -3.73 -19.14 -29.84
C LEU A 139 -4.72 -19.05 -31.02
N ALA A 140 -5.59 -18.03 -31.04
CA ALA A 140 -6.54 -17.80 -32.13
C ALA A 140 -5.87 -17.34 -33.44
N TYR A 141 -4.57 -17.06 -33.45
CA TYR A 141 -3.82 -16.53 -34.61
C TYR A 141 -3.10 -17.61 -35.44
N SER A 142 -3.34 -18.90 -35.14
CA SER A 142 -2.60 -20.09 -35.62
C SER A 142 -1.92 -19.94 -37.00
N GLY A 143 -0.61 -19.62 -36.99
CA GLY A 143 0.31 -19.78 -38.13
C GLY A 143 0.32 -18.69 -39.20
N SER A 144 -0.52 -17.65 -39.11
CA SER A 144 -0.55 -16.52 -40.05
C SER A 144 -0.13 -15.21 -39.36
N VAL A 145 0.38 -14.24 -40.12
CA VAL A 145 0.53 -12.86 -39.64
C VAL A 145 -0.82 -12.39 -39.08
N SER A 146 -0.83 -11.82 -37.88
CA SER A 146 -2.07 -11.35 -37.21
C SER A 146 -2.91 -10.51 -38.18
N THR A 147 -4.24 -10.56 -38.12
CA THR A 147 -5.09 -9.65 -38.90
C THR A 147 -5.21 -8.27 -38.22
N PRO A 148 -5.64 -7.21 -38.94
CA PRO A 148 -5.88 -5.91 -38.32
C PRO A 148 -6.86 -5.95 -37.14
N GLU A 149 -7.89 -6.81 -37.21
CA GLU A 149 -8.89 -7.01 -36.16
C GLU A 149 -8.26 -7.64 -34.93
N GLN A 150 -7.45 -8.67 -35.12
CA GLN A 150 -6.71 -9.35 -34.06
C GLN A 150 -5.71 -8.40 -33.39
N ALA A 151 -5.01 -7.56 -34.16
CA ALA A 151 -4.11 -6.56 -33.62
C ALA A 151 -4.86 -5.48 -32.80
N LYS A 152 -6.04 -5.04 -33.26
CA LYS A 152 -6.89 -4.11 -32.51
C LYS A 152 -7.38 -4.72 -31.20
N GLU A 153 -7.77 -5.99 -31.20
CA GLU A 153 -8.20 -6.71 -30.00
C GLU A 153 -7.06 -6.82 -28.97
N ALA A 154 -5.86 -7.21 -29.41
CA ALA A 154 -4.68 -7.29 -28.54
C ALA A 154 -4.29 -5.90 -27.96
N LEU A 155 -4.39 -4.84 -28.77
CA LEU A 155 -4.17 -3.47 -28.32
C LEU A 155 -5.21 -3.04 -27.28
N LEU A 156 -6.48 -3.36 -27.51
CA LEU A 156 -7.56 -3.06 -26.59
C LEU A 156 -7.35 -3.78 -25.25
N LEU A 157 -6.98 -5.06 -25.28
CA LEU A 157 -6.66 -5.85 -24.09
C LEU A 157 -5.54 -5.19 -23.26
N CYS A 158 -4.46 -4.74 -23.90
CA CYS A 158 -3.38 -4.01 -23.24
C CYS A 158 -3.86 -2.69 -22.62
N LYS A 159 -4.68 -1.92 -23.34
CA LYS A 159 -5.24 -0.65 -22.87
C LYS A 159 -6.16 -0.83 -21.68
N GLU A 160 -7.08 -1.78 -21.73
CA GLU A 160 -8.02 -2.05 -20.65
C GLU A 160 -7.29 -2.50 -19.39
N PHE A 161 -6.31 -3.39 -19.54
CA PHE A 161 -5.50 -3.84 -18.43
C PHE A 161 -4.72 -2.70 -17.77
N ILE A 162 -4.01 -1.85 -18.54
CA ILE A 162 -3.24 -0.75 -17.93
C ILE A 162 -4.16 0.27 -17.23
N LEU A 163 -5.36 0.52 -17.77
CA LEU A 163 -6.36 1.37 -17.12
C LEU A 163 -6.84 0.77 -15.80
N LYS A 164 -7.10 -0.54 -15.77
CA LYS A 164 -7.50 -1.27 -14.56
C LYS A 164 -6.43 -1.20 -13.47
N ILE A 165 -5.16 -1.36 -13.83
CA ILE A 165 -4.03 -1.21 -12.89
C ILE A 165 -3.96 0.22 -12.34
N ARG A 166 -4.08 1.24 -13.21
CA ARG A 166 -4.05 2.65 -12.78
C ARG A 166 -5.22 3.00 -11.86
N GLU A 167 -6.41 2.48 -12.16
CA GLU A 167 -7.59 2.65 -11.32
C GLU A 167 -7.40 2.02 -9.94
N MET A 168 -6.83 0.81 -9.89
CA MET A 168 -6.50 0.14 -8.63
C MET A 168 -5.57 0.96 -7.74
N VAL A 169 -4.48 1.47 -8.33
CA VAL A 169 -3.51 2.33 -7.61
C VAL A 169 -4.16 3.63 -7.15
N LYS A 170 -5.01 4.23 -8.00
CA LYS A 170 -5.78 5.44 -7.66
C LYS A 170 -6.71 5.18 -6.47
N ASN A 171 -7.48 4.09 -6.50
CA ASN A 171 -8.43 3.73 -5.45
C ASN A 171 -7.73 3.45 -4.12
N GLU A 172 -6.58 2.75 -4.15
CA GLU A 172 -5.73 2.55 -2.97
C GLU A 172 -5.25 3.89 -2.39
N THR A 173 -4.79 4.80 -3.25
CA THR A 173 -4.33 6.13 -2.84
C THR A 173 -5.46 6.97 -2.24
N GLN A 174 -6.67 6.89 -2.79
CA GLN A 174 -7.85 7.58 -2.25
C GLN A 174 -8.26 7.02 -0.89
N MET A 175 -8.22 5.70 -0.73
CA MET A 175 -8.49 5.04 0.55
C MET A 175 -7.46 5.48 1.60
N TRP A 176 -6.17 5.54 1.24
CA TRP A 176 -5.13 6.09 2.11
C TRP A 176 -5.43 7.52 2.54
N ALA A 177 -5.80 8.40 1.61
CA ALA A 177 -6.08 9.81 1.90
C ALA A 177 -7.29 9.96 2.85
N SER A 178 -8.33 9.15 2.67
CA SER A 178 -9.51 9.13 3.54
C SER A 178 -9.17 8.68 4.97
N GLU A 179 -8.39 7.60 5.10
CA GLU A 179 -7.92 7.13 6.42
C GLU A 179 -7.06 8.20 7.11
N PHE A 180 -6.17 8.85 6.37
CA PHE A 180 -5.34 9.93 6.91
C PHE A 180 -6.17 11.12 7.41
N GLN A 181 -7.15 11.57 6.63
CA GLN A 181 -8.07 12.63 7.05
C GLN A 181 -8.89 12.24 8.28
N THR A 182 -9.30 10.98 8.37
CA THR A 182 -10.03 10.46 9.53
C THR A 182 -9.15 10.46 10.79
N ALA A 183 -7.91 10.00 10.68
CA ALA A 183 -6.95 10.03 11.77
C ALA A 183 -6.66 11.45 12.26
N LEU A 184 -6.54 12.43 11.35
CA LEU A 184 -6.38 13.84 11.69
C LEU A 184 -7.56 14.38 12.51
N LYS A 185 -8.80 14.15 12.06
CA LYS A 185 -10.01 14.63 12.74
C LYS A 185 -10.13 14.09 14.17
N GLU A 186 -9.74 12.85 14.40
CA GLU A 186 -9.77 12.26 15.73
C GLU A 186 -8.74 12.88 16.68
N ILE A 187 -7.54 13.19 16.17
CA ILE A 187 -6.50 13.89 16.95
C ILE A 187 -6.97 15.32 17.30
N GLU A 188 -7.57 16.03 16.35
CA GLU A 188 -8.16 17.36 16.59
C GLU A 188 -9.26 17.30 17.65
N LYS A 189 -10.16 16.30 17.57
CA LYS A 189 -11.23 16.10 18.55
C LYS A 189 -10.68 15.81 19.95
N ALA A 190 -9.66 14.94 20.05
CA ALA A 190 -9.01 14.64 21.33
C ALA A 190 -8.32 15.87 21.94
N SER A 191 -7.70 16.70 21.09
CA SER A 191 -7.05 17.96 21.50
C SER A 191 -8.08 19.02 21.96
N GLY A 192 -9.19 19.15 21.23
CA GLY A 192 -10.28 20.07 21.56
C GLY A 192 -11.03 19.70 22.84
N ALA A 193 -11.31 18.41 23.05
CA ALA A 193 -11.93 17.90 24.27
C ALA A 193 -11.07 18.15 25.52
N THR A 194 -9.74 18.04 25.38
CA THR A 194 -8.76 18.35 26.44
C THR A 194 -8.74 19.84 26.81
N ASN A 195 -9.01 20.73 25.85
CA ASN A 195 -9.07 22.18 26.10
C ASN A 195 -10.41 22.61 26.74
N GLN A 196 -11.52 21.96 26.42
CA GLN A 196 -12.82 22.24 27.04
C GLN A 196 -12.89 21.80 28.50
N SER A 197 -12.31 20.65 28.86
CA SER A 197 -12.26 20.19 30.26
C SER A 197 -11.33 21.00 31.15
N ARG A 198 -10.42 21.80 30.58
CA ARG A 198 -9.49 22.67 31.33
C ARG A 198 -10.07 24.05 31.65
N ASN A 199 -11.16 24.44 30.98
CA ASN A 199 -11.81 25.75 31.10
C ASN A 199 -13.15 25.70 31.87
N GLN A 200 -13.48 24.56 32.48
CA GLN A 200 -14.59 24.37 33.42
C GLN A 200 -14.03 24.09 34.81
#